data_AF-A0A6M7U306-F1
#
_entry.id   AF-A0A6M7U306-F1
#
_cell.length_a   1.000
_cell.length_b   1.000
_cell.length_c   1.000
_cell.angle_alpha   90.00
_cell.angle_beta   90.00
_cell.angle_gamma   90.00
#
_symmetry.space_group_name_H-M   'P 1'
#
loop_
_entity.id
_entity.type
_entity.pdbx_description
1 polymer ?
#
loop_
_entity_poly.entity_id
_entity_poly.type
_entity_poly.pdbx_seq_one_letter_code
_entity_poly.pdbx_strand_id
1 'polypeptide(L)' 'MSNQNEYSRPKGMELFEITPIIVGGDPVSLENKIWLTRQEHFEVVRFWNRTIEIQRKAALEKAARADR' A
#
# COMPACT_ATOMS: atom_id res chain seq x y z
N MET A 1 18.59 -24.13 -15.86
CA MET A 1 17.47 -23.39 -16.47
C MET A 1 16.72 -22.73 -15.33
N SER A 2 16.99 -21.45 -15.03
CA SER A 2 16.18 -20.71 -14.05
C SER A 2 14.80 -20.49 -14.66
N ASN A 3 13.75 -20.92 -13.96
CA ASN A 3 12.38 -20.73 -14.40
C ASN A 3 12.07 -19.23 -14.43
N GLN A 4 12.16 -18.59 -15.60
CA GLN A 4 11.82 -17.17 -15.79
C GLN A 4 10.31 -16.85 -15.61
N ASN A 5 9.52 -17.83 -15.19
CA ASN A 5 8.05 -17.72 -15.06
C ASN A 5 7.57 -17.30 -13.68
N GLU A 6 8.42 -17.31 -12.64
CA GLU A 6 8.00 -17.06 -11.25
C GLU A 6 7.55 -15.61 -10.98
N TYR A 7 7.90 -14.68 -11.87
CA TYR A 7 7.51 -13.27 -11.78
C TYR A 7 6.52 -12.85 -12.88
N SER A 8 5.99 -13.80 -13.64
CA SER A 8 5.02 -13.49 -14.69
C SER A 8 3.70 -12.99 -14.08
N ARG A 9 3.16 -11.91 -14.63
CA ARG A 9 1.88 -11.34 -14.21
C ARG A 9 0.75 -12.37 -14.40
N PRO A 10 0.04 -12.77 -13.33
CA PRO A 10 -1.16 -13.58 -13.47
C PRO A 10 -2.25 -12.85 -14.26
N LYS A 11 -3.00 -13.58 -15.09
CA LYS A 11 -4.05 -13.00 -15.94
C LYS A 11 -5.11 -12.32 -15.08
N GLY A 12 -5.44 -11.07 -15.41
CA GLY A 12 -6.49 -10.29 -14.73
C GLY A 12 -6.07 -9.71 -13.37
N MET A 13 -4.81 -9.86 -12.97
CA MET A 13 -4.28 -9.27 -11.75
C MET A 13 -3.48 -8.00 -12.03
N GLU A 14 -3.32 -7.16 -11.02
CA GLU A 14 -2.58 -5.91 -11.02
C GLU A 14 -1.49 -5.99 -9.95
N LEU A 15 -0.29 -5.48 -10.28
CA LEU A 15 0.78 -5.39 -9.30
C LEU A 15 0.46 -4.25 -8.34
N PHE A 16 0.51 -4.53 -7.05
CA PHE A 16 0.21 -3.56 -6.00
C PHE A 16 1.34 -3.54 -4.95
N GLU A 17 1.61 -2.35 -4.43
CA GLU A 17 2.56 -2.14 -3.33
C GLU A 17 1.84 -2.32 -1.99
N ILE A 18 2.16 -3.37 -1.22
CA ILE A 18 1.43 -3.74 0.01
C ILE A 18 1.32 -2.56 0.98
N THR A 19 2.45 -1.90 1.22
CA THR A 19 2.61 -0.72 2.06
C THR A 19 2.91 0.50 1.18
N PRO A 20 2.07 1.56 1.21
CA PRO A 20 2.30 2.77 0.44
C PRO A 20 3.52 3.57 0.91
N ILE A 21 4.17 4.27 -0.03
CA ILE A 21 5.33 5.14 0.25
C ILE A 21 5.03 6.18 1.35
N ILE A 22 3.83 6.77 1.34
CA ILE A 22 3.44 7.82 2.29
C ILE A 22 3.44 7.33 3.76
N VAL A 23 3.34 6.02 3.99
CA VAL A 23 3.42 5.41 5.32
C VAL A 23 4.73 4.63 5.53
N GLY A 24 5.74 4.85 4.69
CA GLY A 24 7.08 4.27 4.83
C GLY A 24 7.32 2.97 4.05
N GLY A 25 6.45 2.61 3.11
CA GLY A 25 6.68 1.46 2.24
C GLY A 25 7.83 1.68 1.24
N ASP A 26 8.62 0.64 0.99
CA ASP A 26 9.68 0.65 -0.02
C ASP A 26 9.10 0.21 -1.39
N PRO A 27 9.09 1.09 -2.40
CA PRO A 27 8.55 0.76 -3.72
C PRO A 27 9.46 -0.19 -4.51
N VAL A 28 10.75 -0.34 -4.17
CA VAL A 28 11.65 -1.26 -4.89
C VAL A 28 11.68 -2.66 -4.28
N SER A 29 11.41 -2.82 -2.98
CA SER A 29 11.32 -4.12 -2.31
C SER A 29 10.35 -5.07 -3.01
N LEU A 30 10.82 -6.28 -3.34
CA LEU A 30 9.98 -7.34 -3.89
C LEU A 30 9.00 -7.88 -2.84
N GLU A 31 9.35 -7.83 -1.55
CA GLU A 31 8.48 -8.25 -0.46
C GLU A 31 7.29 -7.30 -0.28
N ASN A 32 7.43 -6.03 -0.71
CA ASN A 32 6.35 -5.06 -0.70
C ASN A 32 5.46 -5.15 -1.95
N LYS A 33 5.54 -6.24 -2.74
CA LYS A 33 4.76 -6.39 -3.98
C LYS A 33 3.82 -7.59 -3.89
N ILE A 34 2.59 -7.41 -4.36
CA ILE A 34 1.60 -8.46 -4.42
C ILE A 34 0.77 -8.34 -5.71
N TRP A 35 0.33 -9.48 -6.24
CA TRP A 35 -0.65 -9.52 -7.31
C TRP A 35 -2.06 -9.51 -6.73
N LEU A 36 -2.89 -8.56 -7.15
CA LEU A 36 -4.28 -8.44 -6.72
C LEU A 36 -5.21 -8.54 -7.92
N THR A 37 -6.37 -9.15 -7.74
CA THR A 37 -7.51 -8.93 -8.64
C THR A 37 -7.92 -7.46 -8.61
N ARG A 38 -8.67 -7.02 -9.63
CA ARG A 38 -9.24 -5.67 -9.69
C ARG A 38 -10.09 -5.33 -8.46
N GLN A 39 -10.84 -6.31 -7.95
CA GLN A 39 -11.69 -6.13 -6.77
C GLN A 39 -10.84 -5.94 -5.50
N GLU A 40 -9.85 -6.81 -5.28
CA GLU A 40 -8.94 -6.71 -4.14
C GLU A 40 -8.16 -5.39 -4.17
N HIS A 41 -7.72 -4.93 -5.35
CA HIS A 41 -7.10 -3.61 -5.50
C HIS A 41 -8.03 -2.51 -4.93
N PHE A 42 -9.31 -2.48 -5.33
CA PHE A 42 -10.24 -1.48 -4.83
C PHE A 42 -10.43 -1.54 -3.31
N GLU A 43 -10.47 -2.74 -2.75
CA GLU A 43 -10.62 -2.94 -1.30
C GLU A 43 -9.38 -2.43 -0.54
N VAL A 44 -8.18 -2.77 -1.00
CA VAL A 44 -6.92 -2.34 -0.37
C VAL A 44 -6.71 -0.83 -0.51
N VAL A 45 -7.05 -0.23 -1.65
CA VAL A 45 -7.00 1.23 -1.82
C VAL A 45 -7.97 1.95 -0.88
N ARG A 46 -9.21 1.44 -0.73
CA ARG A 46 -10.17 2.01 0.23
C ARG A 46 -9.67 1.93 1.66
N PHE A 47 -9.07 0.79 2.03
CA PHE A 47 -8.45 0.62 3.34
C PHE A 47 -7.36 1.68 3.58
N TRP A 48 -6.40 1.80 2.68
CA TRP A 48 -5.29 2.74 2.86
C TRP A 48 -5.75 4.20 2.88
N ASN A 49 -6.70 4.58 2.01
CA ASN A 49 -7.27 5.93 2.03
C ASN A 49 -7.87 6.27 3.41
N ARG A 50 -8.67 5.36 3.98
CA ARG A 50 -9.25 5.54 5.32
C ARG A 50 -8.18 5.60 6.41
N THR A 51 -7.21 4.68 6.37
CA THR A 51 -6.12 4.62 7.36
C THR A 51 -5.27 5.89 7.35
N ILE A 52 -4.89 6.38 6.17
CA ILE A 52 -4.11 7.61 6.01
C ILE A 52 -4.90 8.82 6.50
N GLU A 53 -6.21 8.90 6.22
CA GLU A 53 -7.05 9.98 6.72
C GLU A 53 -7.08 10.02 8.26
N ILE A 54 -7.28 8.86 8.90
CA ILE A 54 -7.29 8.74 10.36
C ILE A 54 -5.94 9.19 10.95
N GLN A 55 -4.83 8.72 10.38
CA GLN A 55 -3.49 9.09 10.85
C GLN A 55 -3.22 10.60 10.71
N ARG A 56 -3.64 11.21 9.60
CA ARG A 56 -3.51 12.66 9.38
C ARG A 56 -4.28 13.47 10.43
N LYS A 57 -5.53 13.08 10.72
CA LYS A 57 -6.33 13.75 11.77
C LYS A 57 -5.67 13.64 13.14
N ALA A 58 -5.22 12.44 13.51
CA ALA A 58 -4.51 12.23 14.78
C ALA A 58 -3.22 13.05 14.88
N ALA A 59 -2.45 13.17 13.79
CA ALA A 59 -1.24 13.97 13.76
C ALA A 59 -1.53 15.47 13.97
N LEU A 60 -2.59 16.00 13.34
CA LEU A 60 -3.03 17.40 13.52
C LEU A 60 -3.48 17.68 14.96
N GLU A 61 -4.26 16.77 15.55
CA GLU A 61 -4.69 16.90 16.95
C GLU A 61 -3.51 16.88 17.92
N LYS A 62 -2.51 16.03 17.68
CA LYS A 62 -1.29 15.97 18.48
C LYS A 62 -0.49 17.27 18.38
N ALA A 63 -0.32 17.81 17.17
CA ALA A 63 0.38 19.08 16.96
C ALA A 63 -0.31 20.23 17.71
N ALA A 64 -1.64 20.36 17.57
CA ALA A 64 -2.43 21.39 18.24
C ALA A 64 -2.45 21.30 19.79
N ARG A 65 -2.02 20.17 20.37
CA ARG A 65 -1.81 20.01 21.82
C ARG A 65 -0.39 20.34 22.24
N ALA A 66 0.60 20.11 21.38
CA ALA A 66 2.00 20.43 21.67
C ALA A 66 2.28 21.94 21.65
N ASP A 67 1.48 22.70 20.90
CA ASP A 67 1.58 24.17 20.80
C ASP A 67 0.82 24.93 21.92
N ARG A 68 0.24 24.23 22.90
CA ARG A 68 -0.43 24.81 24.08
C ARG A 68 0.41 24.62 25.33
#